data_AF-A0A7G5GWL6-F1
#
_entry.id   AF-A0A7G5GWL6-F1
#
_cell.length_a   1.000
_cell.length_b   1.000
_cell.length_c   1.000
_cell.angle_alpha   90.00
_cell.angle_beta   90.00
_cell.angle_gamma   90.00
#
_symmetry.space_group_name_H-M   'P 1'
#
loop_
_entity.id
_entity.type
_entity.pdbx_description
1 polymer ?
#
loop_
_entity_poly.entity_id
_entity_poly.type
_entity_poly.pdbx_seq_one_letter_code
_entity_poly.pdbx_strand_id
1 'polypeptide(L)'
;MKLILILLISLPLYAQNKATKAPKKSVSVIQEPATPVVINKYEEIDKQITTDTTQVSIQQLSNRFQTLPSEEAKVRAIYMWVSKNIAYDVNQLFSFHFGETSDLSTDQILRTRKGVCVDYALLFNELCTNVGLKSYTVEGYVKKGKVIGDFGHAWNAVRIHDQWYLFDSTWGAGYVSERTFTQAPNDVYFMVPPDEFIYSHMPFDPIWEFLEHPITNQEFYNNLNKSSNISVAFSVNDSLKIYDQQPHLKHLEAAEKRIEKNGNVNFMTETYLHNIKYEILSTYYSRGVDAYNETVKLIKDFTNYRIARFTPLKSDEDIKKMLIDIESQLAATKRIVAEIPLKNKDVIKKVDEINKLLVELDQNVKEQNQFLTKYFKVWKPLRKAML
;
A
#
# COMPACT_ATOMS: atom_id res chain seq x y z
N MET A 1 8.73 6.19 35.30
CA MET A 1 8.18 6.65 34.00
C MET A 1 7.47 5.49 33.33
N LYS A 2 6.25 5.71 32.82
CA LYS A 2 5.44 4.70 32.12
C LYS A 2 5.79 4.73 30.62
N LEU A 3 5.90 3.55 30.02
CA LEU A 3 5.90 3.41 28.56
C LEU A 3 4.46 3.64 28.06
N ILE A 4 4.31 4.30 26.91
CA ILE A 4 3.00 4.46 26.27
C ILE A 4 2.74 3.23 25.41
N LEU A 5 1.62 2.55 25.68
CA LEU A 5 1.13 1.46 24.84
C LEU A 5 0.38 2.06 23.63
N ILE A 6 0.61 1.51 22.44
CA ILE A 6 -0.13 1.91 21.24
C ILE A 6 -1.60 1.47 21.39
N LEU A 7 -2.49 2.41 21.70
CA LEU A 7 -3.92 2.24 21.51
C LEU A 7 -4.23 2.64 20.07
N LEU A 8 -4.57 1.63 19.25
CA LEU A 8 -5.06 1.82 17.88
C LEU A 8 -6.09 2.94 17.85
N ILE A 9 -6.02 3.79 16.82
CA ILE A 9 -7.04 4.80 16.60
C ILE A 9 -8.29 4.02 16.14
N SER A 10 -9.25 3.79 17.02
CA SER A 10 -10.51 3.17 16.57
C SER A 10 -11.37 4.25 15.93
N LEU A 11 -11.44 4.28 14.60
CA LEU A 11 -12.54 4.97 13.90
C LEU A 11 -13.69 3.97 13.72
N PRO A 12 -14.94 4.41 13.85
CA PRO A 12 -16.09 3.52 13.69
C PRO A 12 -16.10 2.93 12.27
N LEU A 13 -16.16 1.61 12.19
CA LEU A 13 -16.44 0.88 10.96
C LEU A 13 -17.78 1.36 10.37
N TYR A 14 -17.78 1.68 9.07
CA TYR A 14 -19.00 1.96 8.34
C TYR A 14 -19.86 0.69 8.29
N ALA A 15 -21.00 0.70 8.98
CA ALA A 15 -21.95 -0.39 8.96
C ALA A 15 -22.71 -0.42 7.61
N GLN A 16 -22.68 -1.56 6.93
CA GLN A 16 -23.43 -1.80 5.70
C GLN A 16 -24.94 -1.89 5.98
N ASN A 17 -25.75 -1.21 5.16
CA ASN A 17 -27.20 -1.35 5.12
C ASN A 17 -27.66 -2.12 3.86
N LYS A 18 -28.73 -2.90 4.05
CA LYS A 18 -29.21 -4.02 3.24
C LYS A 18 -29.64 -3.68 1.80
N ALA A 19 -29.32 -4.60 0.89
CA ALA A 19 -29.76 -4.63 -0.50
C ALA A 19 -31.26 -4.96 -0.67
N THR A 20 -31.91 -4.30 -1.62
CA THR A 20 -33.26 -4.61 -2.12
C THR A 20 -33.18 -5.24 -3.52
N LYS A 21 -33.98 -6.28 -3.76
CA LYS A 21 -34.05 -7.05 -5.02
C LYS A 21 -35.00 -6.40 -6.04
N ALA A 22 -34.64 -6.45 -7.32
CA ALA A 22 -35.54 -6.21 -8.47
C ALA A 22 -35.31 -7.29 -9.57
N PRO A 23 -36.30 -7.56 -10.45
CA PRO A 23 -36.48 -8.88 -11.08
C PRO A 23 -35.85 -9.06 -12.48
N LYS A 24 -35.69 -10.34 -12.86
CA LYS A 24 -35.14 -10.85 -14.13
C LYS A 24 -36.05 -10.57 -15.33
N LYS A 25 -35.45 -10.22 -16.48
CA LYS A 25 -36.05 -10.40 -17.82
C LYS A 25 -35.04 -11.06 -18.77
N SER A 26 -35.55 -12.05 -19.50
CA SER A 26 -34.86 -12.84 -20.52
C SER A 26 -34.78 -12.09 -21.85
N VAL A 27 -33.67 -12.26 -22.58
CA VAL A 27 -33.54 -11.84 -23.98
C VAL A 27 -32.89 -12.97 -24.78
N SER A 28 -33.52 -13.29 -25.91
CA SER A 28 -33.16 -14.31 -26.89
C SER A 28 -31.96 -13.89 -27.75
N VAL A 29 -31.07 -14.85 -28.04
CA VAL A 29 -29.87 -14.67 -28.89
C VAL A 29 -30.23 -14.90 -30.36
N ILE A 30 -29.92 -13.91 -31.21
CA ILE A 30 -29.85 -14.04 -32.67
C ILE A 30 -28.40 -14.38 -33.02
N GLN A 31 -28.20 -15.35 -33.91
CA GLN A 31 -26.89 -15.88 -34.29
C GLN A 31 -26.26 -14.99 -35.38
N GLU A 32 -25.13 -14.36 -35.10
CA GLU A 32 -24.32 -13.59 -36.05
C GLU A 32 -23.28 -14.48 -36.78
N PRO A 33 -22.90 -14.11 -38.03
CA PRO A 33 -22.07 -14.94 -38.92
C PRO A 33 -20.59 -15.01 -38.52
N ALA A 34 -19.90 -16.02 -39.08
CA ALA A 34 -18.54 -16.44 -38.73
C ALA A 34 -17.49 -15.31 -38.72
N THR A 35 -16.76 -15.22 -37.60
CA THR A 35 -15.67 -14.29 -37.34
C THR A 35 -14.42 -14.58 -38.19
N PRO A 36 -13.68 -13.54 -38.62
CA PRO A 36 -12.39 -13.71 -39.28
C PRO A 36 -11.38 -14.39 -38.35
N VAL A 37 -10.50 -15.24 -38.91
CA VAL A 37 -9.46 -15.96 -38.18
C VAL A 37 -8.47 -14.94 -37.60
N VAL A 38 -8.53 -14.73 -36.29
CA VAL A 38 -7.55 -13.93 -35.54
C VAL A 38 -6.30 -14.77 -35.36
N ILE A 39 -5.18 -14.37 -35.95
CA ILE A 39 -3.88 -15.04 -35.78
C ILE A 39 -3.35 -14.69 -34.37
N ASN A 40 -3.20 -15.70 -33.51
CA ASN A 40 -2.59 -15.51 -32.19
C ASN A 40 -1.07 -15.33 -32.34
N LYS A 41 -0.58 -14.08 -32.24
CA LYS A 41 0.85 -13.76 -32.31
C LYS A 41 1.71 -14.43 -31.23
N TYR A 42 1.11 -14.93 -30.16
CA TYR A 42 1.78 -15.53 -29.01
C TYR A 42 1.69 -17.05 -28.96
N GLU A 43 1.16 -17.70 -29.99
CA GLU A 43 0.86 -19.13 -29.98
C GLU A 43 2.06 -20.00 -29.53
N GLU A 44 3.27 -19.68 -30.02
CA GLU A 44 4.49 -20.42 -29.68
C GLU A 44 4.93 -20.23 -28.22
N ILE A 45 4.64 -19.07 -27.62
CA ILE A 45 4.87 -18.84 -26.19
C ILE A 45 3.80 -19.57 -25.38
N ASP A 46 2.54 -19.48 -25.80
CA ASP A 46 1.38 -20.05 -25.12
C ASP A 46 1.45 -21.58 -25.03
N LYS A 47 2.02 -22.24 -26.05
CA LYS A 47 2.30 -23.68 -26.08
C LYS A 47 3.33 -24.12 -25.01
N GLN A 48 4.22 -23.23 -24.60
CA GLN A 48 5.24 -23.51 -23.58
C GLN A 48 4.71 -23.32 -22.15
N ILE A 49 3.53 -22.72 -22.00
CA ILE A 49 2.90 -22.47 -20.70
C ILE A 49 2.26 -23.77 -20.19
N THR A 50 2.97 -24.41 -19.28
CA THR A 50 2.49 -25.62 -18.61
C THR A 50 1.41 -25.29 -17.56
N THR A 51 0.40 -26.17 -17.50
CA THR A 51 -0.57 -26.23 -16.40
C THR A 51 -0.19 -27.29 -15.36
N ASP A 52 1.02 -27.84 -15.45
CA ASP A 52 1.50 -28.84 -14.50
C ASP A 52 1.55 -28.25 -13.09
N THR A 53 0.97 -29.00 -12.16
CA THR A 53 0.70 -28.62 -10.77
C THR A 53 1.77 -29.10 -9.80
N THR A 54 2.88 -29.67 -10.30
CA THR A 54 4.07 -29.92 -9.48
C THR A 54 4.44 -28.65 -8.70
N GLN A 55 4.92 -28.80 -7.45
CA GLN A 55 5.24 -27.65 -6.59
C GLN A 55 6.43 -26.88 -7.19
N VAL A 56 6.13 -25.95 -8.10
CA VAL A 56 7.09 -25.00 -8.65
C VAL A 56 7.14 -23.79 -7.72
N SER A 57 8.33 -23.31 -7.37
CA SER A 57 8.51 -22.06 -6.61
C SER A 57 8.42 -20.84 -7.51
N ILE A 58 8.16 -19.66 -6.93
CA ILE A 58 8.18 -18.39 -7.66
C ILE A 58 9.51 -18.22 -8.39
N GLN A 59 10.64 -18.49 -7.72
CA GLN A 59 11.97 -18.40 -8.32
C GLN A 59 12.14 -19.31 -9.55
N GLN A 60 11.61 -20.53 -9.52
CA GLN A 60 11.70 -21.45 -10.65
C GLN A 60 10.86 -20.95 -11.84
N LEU A 61 9.67 -20.39 -11.60
CA LEU A 61 8.86 -19.76 -12.65
C LEU A 61 9.57 -18.55 -13.24
N SER A 62 10.06 -17.64 -12.40
CA SER A 62 10.79 -16.45 -12.83
C SER A 62 12.03 -16.82 -13.64
N ASN A 63 12.81 -17.83 -13.22
CA ASN A 63 13.97 -18.30 -13.99
C ASN A 63 13.58 -18.80 -15.39
N ARG A 64 12.45 -19.51 -15.51
CA ARG A 64 11.95 -19.97 -16.81
C ARG A 64 11.56 -18.80 -17.69
N PHE A 65 10.76 -17.87 -17.18
CA PHE A 65 10.30 -16.71 -17.94
C PHE A 65 11.47 -15.78 -18.32
N GLN A 66 12.48 -15.65 -17.48
CA GLN A 66 13.67 -14.84 -17.75
C GLN A 66 14.40 -15.25 -19.03
N THR A 67 14.32 -16.52 -19.44
CA THR A 67 14.96 -17.03 -20.68
C THR A 67 14.27 -16.57 -21.97
N LEU A 68 13.07 -15.97 -21.87
CA LEU A 68 12.33 -15.50 -23.04
C LEU A 68 12.98 -14.23 -23.64
N PRO A 69 12.94 -14.08 -24.98
CA PRO A 69 13.83 -13.17 -25.70
C PRO A 69 13.48 -11.69 -25.59
N SER A 70 12.27 -11.33 -25.14
CA SER A 70 11.81 -9.93 -25.09
C SER A 70 10.94 -9.66 -23.85
N GLU A 71 10.80 -8.38 -23.49
CA GLU A 71 9.90 -7.94 -22.42
C GLU A 71 8.45 -8.39 -22.68
N GLU A 72 7.98 -8.24 -23.92
CA GLU A 72 6.65 -8.67 -24.37
C GLU A 72 6.48 -10.20 -24.23
N ALA A 73 7.50 -10.99 -24.60
CA ALA A 73 7.43 -12.44 -24.46
C ALA A 73 7.39 -12.87 -22.97
N LYS A 74 8.19 -12.22 -22.13
CA LYS A 74 8.22 -12.46 -20.68
C LYS A 74 6.86 -12.17 -20.04
N VAL A 75 6.29 -10.98 -20.27
CA VAL A 75 4.99 -10.62 -19.69
C VAL A 75 3.87 -11.48 -20.25
N ARG A 76 3.94 -11.89 -21.52
CA ARG A 76 2.98 -12.84 -22.11
C ARG A 76 2.96 -14.16 -21.36
N ALA A 77 4.13 -14.73 -21.13
CA ALA A 77 4.23 -15.99 -20.42
C ALA A 77 3.71 -15.88 -18.99
N ILE A 78 4.04 -14.79 -18.28
CA ILE A 78 3.56 -14.53 -16.91
C ILE A 78 2.04 -14.39 -16.89
N TYR A 79 1.47 -13.51 -17.74
CA TYR A 79 0.02 -13.30 -17.83
C TYR A 79 -0.73 -14.60 -18.07
N MET A 80 -0.34 -15.32 -19.12
CA MET A 80 -1.02 -16.54 -19.53
C MET A 80 -0.85 -17.63 -18.47
N TRP A 81 0.31 -17.72 -17.83
CA TRP A 81 0.53 -18.68 -16.76
C TRP A 81 -0.34 -18.37 -15.55
N VAL A 82 -0.41 -17.13 -15.08
CA VAL A 82 -1.27 -16.74 -13.93
C VAL A 82 -2.74 -17.02 -14.25
N SER A 83 -3.22 -16.61 -15.43
CA SER A 83 -4.61 -16.81 -15.86
C SER A 83 -4.99 -18.29 -16.01
N LYS A 84 -4.04 -19.15 -16.40
CA LYS A 84 -4.25 -20.62 -16.52
C LYS A 84 -4.08 -21.39 -15.22
N ASN A 85 -3.35 -20.88 -14.24
CA ASN A 85 -2.95 -21.67 -13.07
C ASN A 85 -3.53 -21.19 -11.75
N ILE A 86 -4.17 -20.02 -11.71
CA ILE A 86 -4.87 -19.53 -10.53
C ILE A 86 -6.37 -19.53 -10.83
N ALA A 87 -7.16 -20.09 -9.90
CA ALA A 87 -8.62 -20.09 -9.93
C ALA A 87 -9.21 -19.01 -9.02
N TYR A 88 -10.30 -18.38 -9.45
CA TYR A 88 -10.90 -17.30 -8.68
C TYR A 88 -11.64 -17.82 -7.44
N ASP A 89 -11.38 -17.23 -6.28
CA ASP A 89 -12.06 -17.58 -5.03
C ASP A 89 -13.37 -16.81 -4.85
N VAL A 90 -14.44 -17.35 -5.45
CA VAL A 90 -15.79 -16.77 -5.37
C VAL A 90 -16.31 -16.69 -3.93
N ASN A 91 -15.84 -17.55 -3.01
CA ASN A 91 -16.31 -17.50 -1.62
C ASN A 91 -15.73 -16.29 -0.87
N GLN A 92 -14.48 -15.94 -1.15
CA GLN A 92 -13.81 -14.80 -0.53
C GLN A 92 -14.29 -13.45 -1.07
N LEU A 93 -14.79 -13.39 -2.32
CA LEU A 93 -15.39 -12.19 -2.90
C LEU A 93 -16.48 -11.57 -2.00
N PHE A 94 -17.29 -12.40 -1.34
CA PHE A 94 -18.38 -11.95 -0.48
C PHE A 94 -17.96 -11.63 0.96
N SER A 95 -16.69 -11.82 1.30
CA SER A 95 -16.11 -11.55 2.62
C SER A 95 -15.08 -10.42 2.60
N PHE A 96 -14.79 -9.84 1.42
CA PHE A 96 -13.75 -8.84 1.24
C PHE A 96 -14.12 -7.50 1.91
N HIS A 97 -13.19 -6.95 2.71
CA HIS A 97 -13.26 -5.59 3.21
C HIS A 97 -12.33 -4.66 2.42
N PHE A 98 -12.79 -3.45 2.15
CA PHE A 98 -12.05 -2.47 1.35
C PHE A 98 -10.77 -2.04 2.05
N GLY A 99 -9.64 -2.09 1.33
CA GLY A 99 -8.32 -1.72 1.83
C GLY A 99 -7.62 -2.79 2.67
N GLU A 100 -8.10 -4.03 2.66
CA GLU A 100 -7.31 -5.16 3.15
C GLU A 100 -6.25 -5.55 2.12
N THR A 101 -4.99 -5.58 2.57
CA THR A 101 -3.90 -6.27 1.88
C THR A 101 -4.28 -7.74 1.72
N SER A 102 -3.77 -8.43 0.69
CA SER A 102 -3.93 -9.88 0.63
C SER A 102 -3.48 -10.52 1.95
N ASP A 103 -4.33 -11.39 2.51
CA ASP A 103 -4.00 -12.22 3.66
C ASP A 103 -2.99 -13.32 3.31
N LEU A 104 -2.69 -13.48 2.02
CA LEU A 104 -1.83 -14.53 1.48
C LEU A 104 -0.51 -13.94 0.95
N SER A 105 0.59 -14.61 1.28
CA SER A 105 1.82 -14.44 0.51
C SER A 105 1.64 -15.02 -0.90
N THR A 106 2.41 -14.53 -1.85
CA THR A 106 2.48 -15.06 -3.21
C THR A 106 2.87 -16.54 -3.26
N ASP A 107 3.71 -17.01 -2.33
CA ASP A 107 3.98 -18.44 -2.14
C ASP A 107 2.74 -19.23 -1.71
N GLN A 108 1.88 -18.66 -0.86
CA GLN A 108 0.61 -19.27 -0.49
C GLN A 108 -0.34 -19.31 -1.69
N ILE A 109 -0.47 -18.22 -2.45
CA ILE A 109 -1.30 -18.15 -3.67
C ILE A 109 -0.83 -19.20 -4.69
N LEU A 110 0.49 -19.31 -4.88
CA LEU A 110 1.11 -20.29 -5.76
C LEU A 110 0.83 -21.73 -5.32
N ARG A 111 0.86 -22.00 -4.01
CA ARG A 111 0.57 -23.32 -3.46
C ARG A 111 -0.91 -23.69 -3.53
N THR A 112 -1.80 -22.75 -3.20
CA THR A 112 -3.26 -22.98 -3.17
C THR A 112 -3.87 -22.96 -4.55
N ARG A 113 -3.21 -22.32 -5.53
CA ARG A 113 -3.70 -22.11 -6.91
C ARG A 113 -5.04 -21.39 -6.95
N LYS A 114 -5.31 -20.56 -5.93
CA LYS A 114 -6.62 -19.96 -5.72
C LYS A 114 -6.50 -18.63 -4.97
N GLY A 115 -7.25 -17.62 -5.42
CA GLY A 115 -7.25 -16.29 -4.81
C GLY A 115 -8.28 -15.34 -5.44
N VAL A 116 -8.36 -14.11 -4.94
CA VAL A 116 -9.18 -13.01 -5.48
C VAL A 116 -8.32 -12.02 -6.29
N CYS A 117 -8.90 -10.95 -6.82
CA CYS A 117 -8.23 -10.04 -7.75
C CYS A 117 -6.88 -9.50 -7.24
N VAL A 118 -6.76 -9.15 -5.95
CA VAL A 118 -5.49 -8.69 -5.37
C VAL A 118 -4.41 -9.78 -5.38
N ASP A 119 -4.79 -11.05 -5.19
CA ASP A 119 -3.86 -12.18 -5.20
C ASP A 119 -3.28 -12.43 -6.59
N TYR A 120 -4.13 -12.35 -7.63
CA TYR A 120 -3.69 -12.41 -9.02
C TYR A 120 -2.71 -11.27 -9.31
N ALA A 121 -3.06 -10.04 -8.91
CA ALA A 121 -2.25 -8.87 -9.19
C ALA A 121 -0.90 -8.91 -8.46
N LEU A 122 -0.86 -9.37 -7.21
CA LEU A 122 0.38 -9.53 -6.43
C LEU A 122 1.30 -10.59 -7.03
N LEU A 123 0.77 -11.77 -7.36
CA LEU A 123 1.56 -12.84 -7.96
C LEU A 123 2.11 -12.42 -9.34
N PHE A 124 1.28 -11.79 -10.17
CA PHE A 124 1.69 -11.25 -11.46
C PHE A 124 2.81 -10.19 -11.30
N ASN A 125 2.64 -9.27 -10.34
CA ASN A 125 3.60 -8.21 -10.08
C ASN A 125 4.98 -8.76 -9.64
N GLU A 126 4.98 -9.73 -8.74
CA GLU A 126 6.22 -10.35 -8.26
C GLU A 126 6.94 -11.11 -9.38
N LEU A 127 6.20 -11.88 -10.19
CA LEU A 127 6.78 -12.58 -11.34
C LEU A 127 7.39 -11.61 -12.36
N CYS A 128 6.71 -10.49 -12.65
CA CYS A 128 7.24 -9.43 -13.53
C CYS A 128 8.51 -8.80 -12.96
N THR A 129 8.50 -8.44 -11.68
CA THR A 129 9.64 -7.81 -11.01
C THR A 129 10.87 -8.74 -11.00
N ASN A 130 10.66 -10.03 -10.75
CA ASN A 130 11.74 -11.03 -10.74
C ASN A 130 12.39 -11.27 -12.11
N VAL A 131 11.71 -10.93 -13.22
CA VAL A 131 12.27 -11.00 -14.57
C VAL A 131 12.78 -9.65 -15.09
N GLY A 132 12.89 -8.66 -14.20
CA GLY A 132 13.42 -7.33 -14.48
C GLY A 132 12.43 -6.37 -15.13
N LEU A 133 11.13 -6.70 -15.18
CA LEU A 133 10.10 -5.80 -15.69
C LEU A 133 9.62 -4.88 -14.57
N LYS A 134 9.51 -3.58 -14.87
CA LYS A 134 8.94 -2.62 -13.94
C LYS A 134 7.42 -2.77 -13.93
N SER A 135 6.87 -3.17 -12.80
CA SER A 135 5.44 -3.45 -12.62
C SER A 135 4.92 -2.80 -11.35
N TYR A 136 3.65 -2.39 -11.37
CA TYR A 136 2.90 -1.94 -10.19
C TYR A 136 1.59 -2.72 -10.08
N THR A 137 1.18 -3.02 -8.85
CA THR A 137 -0.20 -3.39 -8.54
C THR A 137 -1.02 -2.10 -8.41
N VAL A 138 -2.16 -2.06 -9.09
CA VAL A 138 -3.09 -0.92 -9.10
C VAL A 138 -4.41 -1.35 -8.50
N GLU A 139 -4.91 -0.56 -7.56
CA GLU A 139 -6.22 -0.75 -6.93
C GLU A 139 -7.20 0.31 -7.41
N GLY A 140 -8.47 -0.10 -7.55
CA GLY A 140 -9.53 0.78 -7.97
C GLY A 140 -10.88 0.10 -7.99
N TYR A 141 -11.72 0.50 -8.93
CA TYR A 141 -13.02 -0.10 -9.16
C TYR A 141 -13.30 -0.20 -10.66
N VAL A 142 -14.27 -1.05 -10.99
CA VAL A 142 -14.62 -1.37 -12.38
C VAL A 142 -16.05 -1.00 -12.71
N LYS A 143 -16.34 -0.87 -14.00
CA LYS A 143 -17.72 -0.71 -14.49
C LYS A 143 -17.97 -1.52 -15.76
N LYS A 144 -19.25 -1.81 -15.99
CA LYS A 144 -19.76 -2.32 -17.27
C LYS A 144 -20.82 -1.35 -17.80
N GLY A 145 -20.47 -0.60 -18.83
CA GLY A 145 -21.31 0.51 -19.29
C GLY A 145 -21.42 1.56 -18.18
N LYS A 146 -22.64 1.88 -17.73
CA LYS A 146 -22.89 2.82 -16.61
C LYS A 146 -22.98 2.15 -15.23
N VAL A 147 -22.86 0.82 -15.17
CA VAL A 147 -23.04 0.06 -13.93
C VAL A 147 -21.69 -0.18 -13.28
N ILE A 148 -21.53 0.33 -12.07
CA ILE A 148 -20.33 0.21 -11.25
C ILE A 148 -20.36 -1.14 -10.54
N GLY A 149 -19.22 -1.81 -10.45
CA GLY A 149 -19.08 -3.04 -9.69
C GLY A 149 -19.34 -2.81 -8.20
N ASP A 150 -19.86 -3.83 -7.53
CA ASP A 150 -20.17 -3.76 -6.10
C ASP A 150 -18.92 -3.83 -5.21
N PHE A 151 -17.76 -4.15 -5.78
CA PHE A 151 -16.51 -4.38 -5.05
C PHE A 151 -15.34 -3.69 -5.74
N GLY A 152 -14.30 -3.43 -4.95
CA GLY A 152 -13.01 -2.97 -5.46
C GLY A 152 -12.38 -4.02 -6.35
N HIS A 153 -11.41 -3.59 -7.15
CA HIS A 153 -10.69 -4.46 -8.06
C HIS A 153 -9.20 -4.11 -8.06
N ALA A 154 -8.37 -5.09 -8.41
CA ALA A 154 -6.93 -4.94 -8.50
C ALA A 154 -6.42 -5.54 -9.81
N TRP A 155 -5.47 -4.84 -10.42
CA TRP A 155 -4.83 -5.19 -11.68
C TRP A 155 -3.38 -4.73 -11.70
N ASN A 156 -2.69 -4.81 -12.83
CA ASN A 156 -1.29 -4.43 -12.95
C ASN A 156 -1.05 -3.41 -14.07
N ALA A 157 -0.01 -2.62 -13.87
CA ALA A 157 0.61 -1.80 -14.91
C ALA A 157 2.06 -2.22 -15.09
N VAL A 158 2.48 -2.51 -16.33
CA VAL A 158 3.85 -2.93 -16.66
C VAL A 158 4.43 -1.98 -17.68
N ARG A 159 5.70 -1.58 -17.46
CA ARG A 159 6.45 -0.78 -18.43
C ARG A 159 7.15 -1.71 -19.43
N ILE A 160 6.83 -1.54 -20.70
CA ILE A 160 7.39 -2.33 -21.83
C ILE A 160 7.87 -1.33 -22.88
N HIS A 161 9.15 -1.41 -23.26
CA HIS A 161 9.78 -0.48 -24.21
C HIS A 161 9.50 1.01 -23.88
N ASP A 162 9.64 1.37 -22.59
CA ASP A 162 9.38 2.70 -22.04
C ASP A 162 7.92 3.21 -22.14
N GLN A 163 6.97 2.35 -22.50
CA GLN A 163 5.54 2.64 -22.49
C GLN A 163 4.81 1.85 -21.40
N TRP A 164 3.76 2.43 -20.83
CA TRP A 164 2.94 1.77 -19.81
C TRP A 164 1.77 1.05 -20.45
N TYR A 165 1.58 -0.21 -20.08
CA TYR A 165 0.43 -1.03 -20.48
C TYR A 165 -0.23 -1.64 -19.26
N LEU A 166 -1.53 -1.88 -19.36
CA LEU A 166 -2.36 -2.39 -18.29
C LEU A 166 -2.70 -3.87 -18.53
N PHE A 167 -2.76 -4.62 -17.45
CA PHE A 167 -2.98 -6.06 -17.44
C PHE A 167 -3.97 -6.44 -16.35
N ASP A 168 -4.99 -7.20 -16.70
CA ASP A 168 -5.90 -7.81 -15.72
C ASP A 168 -5.90 -9.33 -15.92
N SER A 169 -5.03 -10.02 -15.18
CA SER A 169 -4.95 -11.48 -15.22
C SER A 169 -6.14 -12.15 -14.54
N THR A 170 -6.92 -11.42 -13.73
CA THR A 170 -8.12 -11.94 -13.06
C THR A 170 -9.25 -12.11 -14.07
N TRP A 171 -9.60 -11.04 -14.79
CA TRP A 171 -10.59 -11.08 -15.85
C TRP A 171 -10.06 -11.80 -17.11
N GLY A 172 -8.74 -11.81 -17.28
CA GLY A 172 -8.05 -12.65 -18.24
C GLY A 172 -8.17 -14.15 -17.96
N ALA A 173 -8.40 -14.58 -16.71
CA ALA A 173 -8.48 -15.99 -16.34
C ALA A 173 -9.82 -16.65 -16.67
N GLY A 174 -10.89 -15.89 -16.81
CA GLY A 174 -12.23 -16.41 -17.04
C GLY A 174 -13.33 -15.53 -16.44
N TYR A 175 -14.43 -16.14 -16.03
CA TYR A 175 -15.60 -15.41 -15.53
C TYR A 175 -16.31 -16.15 -14.40
N VAL A 176 -17.08 -15.41 -13.60
CA VAL A 176 -17.95 -15.97 -12.57
C VAL A 176 -19.40 -15.97 -13.06
N SER A 177 -20.05 -17.12 -13.02
CA SER A 177 -21.47 -17.28 -13.32
C SER A 177 -22.12 -18.14 -12.24
N GLU A 178 -23.27 -17.72 -11.72
CA GLU A 178 -24.02 -18.45 -10.69
C GLU A 178 -23.15 -18.88 -9.47
N ARG A 179 -22.28 -17.97 -9.02
CA ARG A 179 -21.30 -18.18 -7.92
C ARG A 179 -20.25 -19.26 -8.19
N THR A 180 -20.08 -19.68 -9.44
CA THR A 180 -19.05 -20.62 -9.87
C THR A 180 -18.08 -19.90 -10.79
N PHE A 181 -16.78 -20.08 -10.56
CA PHE A 181 -15.74 -19.60 -11.47
C PHE A 181 -15.56 -20.62 -12.61
N THR A 182 -15.64 -20.13 -13.84
CA THR A 182 -15.29 -20.87 -15.04
C THR A 182 -14.00 -20.30 -15.60
N GLN A 183 -12.96 -21.13 -15.63
CA GLN A 183 -11.69 -20.75 -16.22
C GLN A 183 -11.81 -20.72 -17.75
N ALA A 184 -11.50 -19.57 -18.34
CA ALA A 184 -11.54 -19.33 -19.78
C ALA A 184 -10.48 -18.27 -20.14
N PRO A 185 -9.18 -18.65 -20.14
CA PRO A 185 -8.08 -17.73 -20.37
C PRO A 185 -8.20 -17.02 -21.71
N ASN A 186 -8.03 -15.70 -21.73
CA ASN A 186 -8.22 -14.87 -22.92
C ASN A 186 -7.30 -13.63 -22.90
N ASP A 187 -7.24 -12.93 -24.03
CA ASP A 187 -6.30 -11.82 -24.25
C ASP A 187 -6.93 -10.43 -24.12
N VAL A 188 -8.21 -10.35 -23.69
CA VAL A 188 -8.97 -9.09 -23.67
C VAL A 188 -8.29 -8.03 -22.80
N TYR A 189 -7.64 -8.44 -21.72
CA TYR A 189 -6.95 -7.55 -20.78
C TYR A 189 -5.43 -7.81 -20.75
N PHE A 190 -4.86 -8.15 -21.89
CA PHE A 190 -3.42 -8.32 -22.05
C PHE A 190 -2.81 -7.13 -22.80
N MET A 191 -1.87 -6.42 -22.16
CA MET A 191 -1.10 -5.32 -22.75
C MET A 191 -2.00 -4.21 -23.34
N VAL A 192 -3.02 -3.81 -22.58
CA VAL A 192 -4.01 -2.82 -23.02
C VAL A 192 -3.45 -1.39 -22.82
N PRO A 193 -3.54 -0.51 -23.82
CA PRO A 193 -3.18 0.90 -23.66
C PRO A 193 -4.01 1.61 -22.57
N PRO A 194 -3.43 2.60 -21.85
CA PRO A 194 -4.14 3.33 -20.79
C PRO A 194 -5.48 3.96 -21.20
N ASP A 195 -5.55 4.55 -22.39
CA ASP A 195 -6.74 5.23 -22.93
C ASP A 195 -7.86 4.26 -23.35
N GLU A 196 -7.53 3.00 -23.57
CA GLU A 196 -8.48 1.90 -23.76
C GLU A 196 -8.89 1.27 -22.43
N PHE A 197 -7.96 1.08 -21.50
CA PHE A 197 -8.22 0.40 -20.23
C PHE A 197 -9.13 1.21 -19.29
N ILE A 198 -9.00 2.55 -19.31
CA ILE A 198 -9.82 3.48 -18.51
C ILE A 198 -11.32 3.44 -18.86
N TYR A 199 -11.74 2.74 -19.92
CA TYR A 199 -13.16 2.56 -20.22
C TYR A 199 -13.88 1.68 -19.18
N SER A 200 -13.16 0.75 -18.55
CA SER A 200 -13.75 -0.20 -17.59
C SER A 200 -13.11 -0.14 -16.22
N HIS A 201 -11.85 0.30 -16.08
CA HIS A 201 -11.09 0.24 -14.83
C HIS A 201 -10.65 1.63 -14.40
N MET A 202 -11.18 2.11 -13.27
CA MET A 202 -10.82 3.39 -12.67
C MET A 202 -9.96 3.17 -11.43
N PRO A 203 -8.68 3.59 -11.42
CA PRO A 203 -7.84 3.48 -10.23
C PRO A 203 -8.34 4.44 -9.14
N PHE A 204 -8.08 4.11 -7.88
CA PHE A 204 -8.40 5.01 -6.79
C PHE A 204 -7.52 6.26 -6.81
N ASP A 205 -6.21 6.10 -7.03
CA ASP A 205 -5.26 7.21 -7.19
C ASP A 205 -5.01 7.51 -8.69
N PRO A 206 -5.31 8.74 -9.16
CA PRO A 206 -5.23 9.12 -10.57
C PRO A 206 -3.86 8.94 -11.25
N ILE A 207 -2.77 8.83 -10.49
CA ILE A 207 -1.43 8.60 -11.10
C ILE A 207 -1.36 7.27 -11.84
N TRP A 208 -2.19 6.31 -11.43
CA TRP A 208 -2.25 4.97 -11.99
C TRP A 208 -3.20 4.85 -13.18
N GLU A 209 -3.75 5.97 -13.66
CA GLU A 209 -4.44 5.99 -14.96
C GLU A 209 -3.44 5.92 -16.10
N PHE A 210 -2.19 6.35 -15.89
CA PHE A 210 -1.15 6.48 -16.91
C PHE A 210 -1.56 7.35 -18.12
N LEU A 211 -2.56 8.20 -17.94
CA LEU A 211 -3.00 9.19 -18.93
C LEU A 211 -2.25 10.50 -18.75
N GLU A 212 -1.93 11.16 -19.87
CA GLU A 212 -1.44 12.54 -19.88
C GLU A 212 -2.50 13.50 -19.32
N HIS A 213 -3.78 13.21 -19.50
CA HIS A 213 -4.87 13.97 -18.89
C HIS A 213 -5.80 13.01 -18.14
N PRO A 214 -5.52 12.74 -16.86
CA PRO A 214 -6.35 11.88 -16.03
C PRO A 214 -7.81 12.36 -16.01
N ILE A 215 -8.73 11.41 -16.03
CA ILE A 215 -10.15 11.68 -15.90
C ILE A 215 -10.56 11.66 -14.43
N THR A 216 -11.53 12.48 -14.09
CA THR A 216 -12.11 12.44 -12.75
C THR A 216 -13.01 11.23 -12.58
N ASN A 217 -13.23 10.84 -11.33
CA ASN A 217 -14.24 9.84 -10.97
C ASN A 217 -15.62 10.19 -11.59
N GLN A 218 -15.99 11.48 -11.62
CA GLN A 218 -17.26 11.94 -12.20
C GLN A 218 -17.31 11.77 -13.72
N GLU A 219 -16.21 12.04 -14.42
CA GLU A 219 -16.09 11.83 -15.87
C GLU A 219 -16.16 10.35 -16.23
N PHE A 220 -15.48 9.49 -15.46
CA PHE A 220 -15.59 8.04 -15.60
C PHE A 220 -17.05 7.58 -15.43
N TYR A 221 -17.78 8.09 -14.43
CA TYR A 221 -19.21 7.79 -14.26
C TYR A 221 -20.08 8.22 -15.45
N ASN A 222 -19.70 9.32 -16.09
CA ASN A 222 -20.38 9.84 -17.26
C ASN A 222 -19.98 9.15 -18.58
N ASN A 223 -19.20 8.06 -18.53
CA ASN A 223 -18.65 7.34 -19.68
C ASN A 223 -17.72 8.17 -20.56
N LEU A 224 -17.02 9.14 -19.98
CA LEU A 224 -15.92 9.81 -20.65
C LEU A 224 -14.64 8.99 -20.46
N ASN A 225 -13.82 8.94 -21.50
CA ASN A 225 -12.48 8.32 -21.50
C ASN A 225 -11.38 9.35 -21.83
N LYS A 226 -11.75 10.63 -21.92
CA LYS A 226 -10.85 11.76 -22.11
C LYS A 226 -11.28 12.86 -21.17
N SER A 227 -10.30 13.49 -20.52
CA SER A 227 -10.57 14.59 -19.59
C SER A 227 -11.19 15.76 -20.33
N SER A 228 -12.22 16.36 -19.74
CA SER A 228 -12.76 17.66 -20.18
C SER A 228 -11.80 18.81 -19.85
N ASN A 229 -10.85 18.60 -18.95
CA ASN A 229 -9.84 19.58 -18.56
C ASN A 229 -8.46 19.24 -19.14
N ILE A 230 -8.23 19.68 -20.38
CA ILE A 230 -6.97 19.48 -21.12
C ILE A 230 -5.91 20.52 -20.71
N SER A 231 -6.28 21.52 -19.89
CA SER A 231 -5.40 22.68 -19.61
C SER A 231 -4.14 22.34 -18.79
N VAL A 232 -4.09 21.17 -18.17
CA VAL A 232 -2.94 20.68 -17.40
C VAL A 232 -2.61 19.25 -17.82
N ALA A 233 -1.47 19.07 -18.49
CA ALA A 233 -0.89 17.75 -18.71
C ALA A 233 -0.27 17.22 -17.41
N PHE A 234 -0.60 15.98 -17.07
CA PHE A 234 -0.04 15.22 -15.97
C PHE A 234 1.18 14.44 -16.47
N SER A 235 2.37 14.86 -16.03
CA SER A 235 3.59 14.10 -16.31
C SER A 235 3.61 12.84 -15.42
N VAL A 236 3.04 11.76 -15.95
CA VAL A 236 2.99 10.44 -15.29
C VAL A 236 4.41 10.00 -14.93
N ASN A 237 5.34 10.06 -15.88
CA ASN A 237 6.71 9.60 -15.66
C ASN A 237 7.46 10.40 -14.58
N ASP A 238 7.24 11.72 -14.49
CA ASP A 238 7.87 12.50 -13.41
C ASP A 238 7.22 12.23 -12.06
N SER A 239 5.91 12.02 -12.03
CA SER A 239 5.18 11.63 -10.83
C SER A 239 5.64 10.26 -10.32
N LEU A 240 5.88 9.30 -11.22
CA LEU A 240 6.39 7.98 -10.88
C LEU A 240 7.85 8.01 -10.42
N LYS A 241 8.71 8.87 -11.00
CA LYS A 241 10.08 9.06 -10.49
C LYS A 241 10.08 9.58 -9.05
N ILE A 242 9.18 10.52 -8.75
CA ILE A 242 9.01 11.04 -7.38
C ILE A 242 8.46 9.94 -6.47
N TYR A 243 7.46 9.19 -6.94
CA TYR A 243 6.89 8.05 -6.22
C TYR A 243 7.99 7.03 -5.86
N ASP A 244 8.81 6.57 -6.80
CA ASP A 244 9.83 5.56 -6.50
C ASP A 244 10.90 5.97 -5.48
N GLN A 245 11.08 7.27 -5.26
CA GLN A 245 12.10 7.82 -4.35
C GLN A 245 11.56 8.19 -2.98
N GLN A 246 10.24 8.18 -2.80
CA GLN A 246 9.62 8.63 -1.57
C GLN A 246 9.45 7.49 -0.55
N PRO A 247 9.47 7.81 0.76
CA PRO A 247 9.06 6.84 1.77
C PRO A 247 7.54 6.65 1.72
N HIS A 248 7.07 5.48 2.17
CA HIS A 248 5.64 5.10 2.16
C HIS A 248 4.68 6.19 2.68
N LEU A 249 5.00 6.83 3.81
CA LEU A 249 4.17 7.91 4.36
C LEU A 249 3.99 9.08 3.38
N LYS A 250 5.02 9.39 2.58
CA LYS A 250 4.93 10.44 1.55
C LYS A 250 4.11 9.99 0.34
N HIS A 251 4.10 8.70 0.02
CA HIS A 251 3.18 8.16 -0.99
C HIS A 251 1.73 8.37 -0.57
N LEU A 252 1.40 7.99 0.67
CA LEU A 252 0.05 8.12 1.22
C LEU A 252 -0.40 9.59 1.23
N GLU A 253 0.45 10.51 1.69
CA GLU A 253 0.13 11.96 1.69
C GLU A 253 -0.08 12.52 0.29
N ALA A 254 0.69 12.06 -0.70
CA ALA A 254 0.53 12.49 -2.08
C ALA A 254 -0.74 11.90 -2.70
N ALA A 255 -1.03 10.63 -2.41
CA ALA A 255 -2.26 9.95 -2.83
C ALA A 255 -3.50 10.62 -2.22
N GLU A 256 -3.51 10.92 -0.91
CA GLU A 256 -4.60 11.66 -0.22
C GLU A 256 -4.98 12.91 -1.03
N LYS A 257 -4.00 13.76 -1.36
CA LYS A 257 -4.22 15.01 -2.08
C LYS A 257 -4.77 14.81 -3.50
N ARG A 258 -4.25 13.82 -4.22
CA ARG A 258 -4.69 13.54 -5.60
C ARG A 258 -6.10 12.97 -5.63
N ILE A 259 -6.40 12.03 -4.74
CA ILE A 259 -7.71 11.40 -4.60
C ILE A 259 -8.76 12.44 -4.20
N GLU A 260 -8.46 13.28 -3.21
CA GLU A 260 -9.36 14.40 -2.81
C GLU A 260 -9.65 15.34 -3.98
N LYS A 261 -8.61 15.68 -4.76
CA LYS A 261 -8.77 16.54 -5.94
C LYS A 261 -9.58 15.87 -7.05
N ASN A 262 -9.49 14.54 -7.19
CA ASN A 262 -10.22 13.79 -8.22
C ASN A 262 -11.73 13.67 -7.92
N GLY A 263 -12.12 13.94 -6.67
CA GLY A 263 -13.49 13.85 -6.19
C GLY A 263 -13.93 12.42 -5.89
N ASN A 264 -14.83 12.27 -4.91
CA ASN A 264 -15.40 10.98 -4.53
C ASN A 264 -16.82 10.87 -5.08
N VAL A 265 -17.14 9.73 -5.69
CA VAL A 265 -18.46 9.49 -6.34
C VAL A 265 -19.12 8.20 -5.88
N ASN A 266 -18.40 7.37 -5.12
CA ASN A 266 -18.93 6.14 -4.55
C ASN A 266 -18.22 5.77 -3.25
N PHE A 267 -18.85 4.83 -2.56
CA PHE A 267 -18.41 4.35 -1.26
C PHE A 267 -17.02 3.71 -1.29
N MET A 268 -16.57 3.14 -2.43
CA MET A 268 -15.24 2.50 -2.53
C MET A 268 -14.13 3.55 -2.53
N THR A 269 -14.27 4.61 -3.34
CA THR A 269 -13.32 5.74 -3.33
C THR A 269 -13.31 6.44 -1.97
N GLU A 270 -14.49 6.62 -1.35
CA GLU A 270 -14.60 7.19 0.00
C GLU A 270 -13.89 6.31 1.05
N THR A 271 -14.10 4.99 0.99
CA THR A 271 -13.48 4.04 1.93
C THR A 271 -11.97 3.98 1.75
N TYR A 272 -11.50 3.92 0.50
CA TYR A 272 -10.07 3.92 0.22
C TYR A 272 -9.38 5.20 0.72
N LEU A 273 -9.98 6.37 0.46
CA LEU A 273 -9.48 7.64 0.99
C LEU A 273 -9.50 7.69 2.52
N HIS A 274 -10.54 7.15 3.15
CA HIS A 274 -10.62 7.05 4.59
C HIS A 274 -9.47 6.20 5.16
N ASN A 275 -9.18 5.05 4.55
CA ASN A 275 -8.10 4.16 4.97
C ASN A 275 -6.73 4.80 4.82
N ILE A 276 -6.47 5.51 3.71
CA ILE A 276 -5.22 6.29 3.53
C ILE A 276 -5.08 7.34 4.64
N LYS A 277 -6.13 8.13 4.89
CA LYS A 277 -6.12 9.16 5.94
C LYS A 277 -5.86 8.58 7.32
N TYR A 278 -6.46 7.43 7.59
CA TYR A 278 -6.27 6.69 8.81
C TYR A 278 -4.83 6.21 8.96
N GLU A 279 -4.25 5.61 7.93
CA GLU A 279 -2.89 5.08 7.93
C GLU A 279 -1.84 6.18 8.09
N ILE A 280 -1.99 7.31 7.38
CA ILE A 280 -1.13 8.49 7.55
C ILE A 280 -1.10 8.91 9.03
N LEU A 281 -2.28 9.08 9.60
CA LEU A 281 -2.44 9.53 10.97
C LEU A 281 -1.87 8.53 11.98
N SER A 282 -2.16 7.23 11.79
CA SER A 282 -1.62 6.14 12.61
C SER A 282 -0.09 6.09 12.55
N THR A 283 0.49 6.30 11.37
CA THR A 283 1.95 6.31 11.16
C THR A 283 2.61 7.47 11.90
N TYR A 284 2.07 8.70 11.77
CA TYR A 284 2.58 9.85 12.53
C TYR A 284 2.48 9.64 14.04
N TYR A 285 1.35 9.13 14.50
CA TYR A 285 1.13 8.88 15.92
C TYR A 285 2.11 7.82 16.47
N SER A 286 2.24 6.68 15.78
CA SER A 286 3.17 5.61 16.16
C SER A 286 4.62 6.10 16.20
N ARG A 287 5.07 6.89 15.20
CA ARG A 287 6.39 7.54 15.22
C ARG A 287 6.61 8.40 16.47
N GLY A 288 5.59 9.17 16.88
CA GLY A 288 5.65 10.00 18.09
C GLY A 288 5.76 9.16 19.37
N VAL A 289 4.97 8.08 19.47
CA VAL A 289 5.00 7.15 20.60
C VAL A 289 6.34 6.41 20.69
N ASP A 290 6.87 5.94 19.56
CA ASP A 290 8.17 5.24 19.52
C ASP A 290 9.31 6.17 19.92
N ALA A 291 9.32 7.40 19.42
CA ALA A 291 10.31 8.41 19.80
C ALA A 291 10.24 8.73 21.30
N TYR A 292 9.04 8.88 21.86
CA TYR A 292 8.82 9.04 23.29
C TYR A 292 9.36 7.85 24.09
N ASN A 293 9.02 6.62 23.70
CA ASN A 293 9.46 5.41 24.38
C ASN A 293 10.98 5.24 24.35
N GLU A 294 11.65 5.58 23.25
CA GLU A 294 13.12 5.57 23.18
C GLU A 294 13.73 6.63 24.11
N THR A 295 13.11 7.82 24.21
CA THR A 295 13.56 8.86 25.14
C THR A 295 13.43 8.40 26.60
N VAL A 296 12.28 7.78 26.93
CA VAL A 296 12.03 7.18 28.26
C VAL A 296 13.08 6.13 28.59
N LYS A 297 13.44 5.28 27.63
CA LYS A 297 14.46 4.24 27.78
C LYS A 297 15.83 4.84 28.09
N LEU A 298 16.30 5.83 27.31
CA LEU A 298 17.59 6.49 27.56
C LEU A 298 17.66 7.11 28.97
N ILE A 299 16.59 7.79 29.39
CA ILE A 299 16.52 8.39 30.74
C ILE A 299 16.50 7.32 31.82
N LYS A 300 15.79 6.21 31.61
CA LYS A 300 15.76 5.08 32.54
C LYS A 300 17.14 4.44 32.66
N ASP A 301 17.84 4.24 31.54
CA ASP A 301 19.18 3.66 31.51
C ASP A 301 20.17 4.57 32.25
N PHE A 302 20.13 5.89 32.02
CA PHE A 302 20.94 6.85 32.77
C PHE A 302 20.60 6.86 34.26
N THR A 303 19.31 6.86 34.61
CA THR A 303 18.86 6.86 36.00
C THR A 303 19.33 5.60 36.73
N ASN A 304 19.19 4.44 36.11
CA ASN A 304 19.64 3.16 36.65
C ASN A 304 21.15 3.13 36.81
N TYR A 305 21.89 3.64 35.81
CA TYR A 305 23.35 3.76 35.89
C TYR A 305 23.80 4.68 37.03
N ARG A 306 23.07 5.79 37.27
CA ARG A 306 23.28 6.66 38.44
C ARG A 306 22.97 5.95 39.75
N ILE A 307 21.84 5.24 39.85
CA ILE A 307 21.48 4.45 41.05
C ILE A 307 22.53 3.37 41.33
N ALA A 308 23.11 2.78 40.29
CA ALA A 308 24.24 1.85 40.37
C ALA A 308 25.59 2.55 40.67
N ARG A 309 25.56 3.82 41.10
CA ARG A 309 26.73 4.63 41.45
C ARG A 309 27.76 4.71 40.32
N PHE A 310 27.29 4.80 39.09
CA PHE A 310 28.11 4.83 37.88
C PHE A 310 28.99 3.59 37.70
N THR A 311 28.38 2.42 37.89
CA THR A 311 29.01 1.11 37.67
C THR A 311 28.40 0.43 36.44
N PRO A 312 29.21 -0.06 35.47
CA PRO A 312 30.67 0.01 35.40
C PRO A 312 31.19 1.43 35.15
N LEU A 313 32.40 1.73 35.61
CA LEU A 313 32.98 3.08 35.50
C LEU A 313 33.09 3.52 34.02
N LYS A 314 32.56 4.71 33.73
CA LYS A 314 32.73 5.41 32.45
C LYS A 314 33.54 6.71 32.65
N SER A 315 34.09 7.26 31.57
CA SER A 315 34.77 8.56 31.63
C SER A 315 33.78 9.70 31.94
N ASP A 316 34.28 10.84 32.42
CA ASP A 316 33.42 12.01 32.67
C ASP A 316 32.77 12.48 31.35
N GLU A 317 33.50 12.35 30.24
CA GLU A 317 33.06 12.63 28.87
C GLU A 317 31.92 11.71 28.43
N ASP A 318 32.03 10.40 28.66
CA ASP A 318 30.98 9.44 28.33
C ASP A 318 29.70 9.68 29.14
N ILE A 319 29.84 10.01 30.43
CA ILE A 319 28.69 10.32 31.30
C ILE A 319 27.98 11.60 30.83
N LYS A 320 28.75 12.64 30.45
CA LYS A 320 28.18 13.86 29.85
C LYS A 320 27.50 13.55 28.52
N LYS A 321 28.11 12.71 27.69
CA LYS A 321 27.56 12.30 26.40
C LYS A 321 26.20 11.62 26.55
N MET A 322 26.01 10.76 27.56
CA MET A 322 24.70 10.15 27.82
C MET A 322 23.58 11.20 28.01
N LEU A 323 23.85 12.31 28.70
CA LEU A 323 22.87 13.40 28.81
C LEU A 323 22.66 14.18 27.52
N ILE A 324 23.73 14.46 26.78
CA ILE A 324 23.63 15.13 25.48
C ILE A 324 22.75 14.31 24.53
N ASP A 325 22.94 12.98 24.52
CA ASP A 325 22.16 12.07 23.69
C ASP A 325 20.68 12.04 24.15
N ILE A 326 20.41 12.07 25.46
CA ILE A 326 19.05 12.22 26.01
C ILE A 326 18.40 13.54 25.60
N GLU A 327 19.09 14.68 25.73
CA GLU A 327 18.58 16.01 25.39
C GLU A 327 18.29 16.12 23.89
N SER A 328 19.20 15.58 23.07
CA SER A 328 19.03 15.51 21.62
C SER A 328 17.82 14.66 21.24
N GLN A 329 17.69 13.47 21.84
CA GLN A 329 16.55 12.59 21.59
C GLN A 329 15.23 13.22 22.06
N LEU A 330 15.20 13.88 23.22
CA LEU A 330 14.01 14.58 23.70
C LEU A 330 13.61 15.72 22.75
N ALA A 331 14.58 16.49 22.25
CA ALA A 331 14.32 17.54 21.26
C ALA A 331 13.77 16.96 19.94
N ALA A 332 14.32 15.83 19.48
CA ALA A 332 13.82 15.12 18.31
C ALA A 332 12.39 14.60 18.53
N THR A 333 12.11 13.97 19.68
CA THR A 333 10.78 13.50 20.06
C THR A 333 9.75 14.63 20.04
N LYS A 334 10.07 15.80 20.62
CA LYS A 334 9.17 16.96 20.60
C LYS A 334 8.85 17.41 19.18
N ARG A 335 9.84 17.40 18.26
CA ARG A 335 9.62 17.72 16.84
C ARG A 335 8.71 16.69 16.17
N ILE A 336 8.96 15.39 16.37
CA ILE A 336 8.17 14.31 15.78
C ILE A 336 6.71 14.37 16.26
N VAL A 337 6.50 14.59 17.57
CA VAL A 337 5.14 14.72 18.13
C VAL A 337 4.42 15.96 17.57
N ALA A 338 5.15 17.05 17.32
CA ALA A 338 4.59 18.26 16.71
C ALA A 338 4.23 18.08 15.21
N GLU A 339 4.76 17.06 14.53
CA GLU A 339 4.38 16.74 13.14
C GLU A 339 3.01 16.04 13.05
N ILE A 340 2.47 15.52 14.16
CA ILE A 340 1.22 14.74 14.14
C ILE A 340 0.05 15.63 13.69
N PRO A 341 -0.64 15.30 12.58
CA PRO A 341 -1.75 16.11 12.08
C PRO A 341 -2.93 16.12 13.06
N LEU A 342 -3.31 17.31 13.56
CA LEU A 342 -4.43 17.50 14.49
C LEU A 342 -5.79 17.56 13.75
N LYS A 343 -6.10 16.52 12.97
CA LYS A 343 -7.27 16.48 12.07
C LYS A 343 -8.61 16.15 12.75
N ASN A 344 -8.61 15.53 13.94
CA ASN A 344 -9.85 15.20 14.67
C ASN A 344 -9.69 15.25 16.20
N LYS A 345 -10.82 15.28 16.92
CA LYS A 345 -10.87 15.45 18.38
C LYS A 345 -10.17 14.33 19.16
N ASP A 346 -10.22 13.10 18.68
CA ASP A 346 -9.62 11.96 19.40
C ASP A 346 -8.11 11.97 19.29
N VAL A 347 -7.58 12.33 18.12
CA VAL A 347 -6.14 12.58 17.93
C VAL A 347 -5.67 13.73 18.81
N ILE A 348 -6.41 14.84 18.83
CA ILE A 348 -6.05 16.00 19.65
C ILE A 348 -5.89 15.59 21.12
N LYS A 349 -6.85 14.84 21.67
CA LYS A 349 -6.76 14.33 23.05
C LYS A 349 -5.53 13.45 23.27
N LYS A 350 -5.26 12.50 22.37
CA LYS A 350 -4.09 11.61 22.48
C LYS A 350 -2.77 12.39 22.39
N VAL A 351 -2.68 13.37 21.50
CA VAL A 351 -1.49 14.23 21.37
C VAL A 351 -1.33 15.12 22.62
N ASP A 352 -2.41 15.65 23.18
CA ASP A 352 -2.39 16.40 24.44
C ASP A 352 -1.86 15.55 25.61
N GLU A 353 -2.22 14.26 25.67
CA GLU A 353 -1.69 13.32 26.65
C GLU A 353 -0.18 13.11 26.48
N ILE A 354 0.30 12.87 25.26
CA ILE A 354 1.74 12.75 24.97
C ILE A 354 2.47 14.03 25.37
N ASN A 355 1.91 15.21 25.05
CA ASN A 355 2.52 16.49 25.39
C ASN A 355 2.63 16.71 26.91
N LYS A 356 1.63 16.30 27.69
CA LYS A 356 1.72 16.34 29.17
C LYS A 356 2.87 15.45 29.67
N LEU A 357 2.99 14.24 29.13
CA LEU A 357 4.09 13.33 29.48
C LEU A 357 5.45 13.87 29.06
N LEU A 358 5.54 14.56 27.92
CA LEU A 358 6.77 15.23 27.48
C LEU A 358 7.19 16.38 28.41
N VAL A 359 6.24 17.08 29.04
CA VAL A 359 6.55 18.10 30.06
C VAL A 359 7.18 17.45 31.29
N GLU A 360 6.62 16.35 31.78
CA GLU A 360 7.20 15.59 32.90
C GLU A 360 8.60 15.06 32.55
N LEU A 361 8.76 14.56 31.31
CA LEU A 361 10.02 14.04 30.81
C LEU A 361 11.11 15.12 30.74
N ASP A 362 10.76 16.29 30.21
CA ASP A 362 11.63 17.46 30.15
C ASP A 362 12.10 17.91 31.53
N GLN A 363 11.18 17.90 32.50
CA GLN A 363 11.51 18.21 33.88
C GLN A 363 12.50 17.20 34.48
N ASN A 364 12.31 15.90 34.22
CA ASN A 364 13.25 14.87 34.67
C ASN A 364 14.65 15.09 34.06
N VAL A 365 14.74 15.36 32.75
CA VAL A 365 16.03 15.63 32.09
C VAL A 365 16.73 16.83 32.72
N LYS A 366 16.00 17.90 33.02
CA LYS A 366 16.56 19.07 33.73
C LYS A 366 17.13 18.71 35.09
N GLU A 367 16.44 17.87 35.86
CA GLU A 367 16.91 17.40 37.17
C GLU A 367 18.20 16.58 37.06
N GLN A 368 18.30 15.69 36.05
CA GLN A 368 19.53 14.94 35.79
C GLN A 368 20.70 15.87 35.42
N ASN A 369 20.44 16.87 34.59
CA ASN A 369 21.46 17.84 34.18
C ASN A 369 21.93 18.71 35.36
N GLN A 370 20.99 19.19 36.19
CA GLN A 370 21.33 19.92 37.42
C GLN A 370 22.17 19.06 38.39
N PHE A 371 21.84 17.78 38.53
CA PHE A 371 22.64 16.84 39.32
C PHE A 371 24.07 16.72 38.76
N LEU A 372 24.23 16.44 37.47
CA LEU A 372 25.56 16.26 36.87
C LEU A 372 26.40 17.54 36.89
N THR A 373 25.77 18.69 36.70
CA THR A 373 26.43 20.00 36.84
C THR A 373 27.03 20.16 38.25
N LYS A 374 26.32 19.74 39.30
CA LYS A 374 26.86 19.75 40.67
C LYS A 374 27.91 18.66 40.88
N TYR A 375 27.65 17.45 40.38
CA TYR A 375 28.54 16.28 40.50
C TYR A 375 29.94 16.55 39.92
N PHE A 376 30.02 17.13 38.72
CA PHE A 376 31.30 17.40 38.07
C PHE A 376 32.07 18.56 38.69
N LYS A 377 31.41 19.50 39.39
CA LYS A 377 32.06 20.57 40.16
C LYS A 377 32.79 20.04 41.41
N VAL A 378 32.37 18.89 41.95
CA VAL A 378 33.02 18.28 43.11
C VAL A 378 34.30 17.56 42.69
N TRP A 379 35.36 17.70 43.48
CA TRP A 379 36.63 17.02 43.26
C TRP A 379 36.44 15.50 43.19
N LYS A 380 37.03 14.84 42.19
CA LYS A 380 36.69 13.47 41.76
C LYS A 380 36.64 12.43 42.89
N PRO A 381 37.60 12.40 43.85
CA PRO A 381 37.56 11.48 44.99
C PRO A 381 36.38 11.69 45.96
N LEU A 382 35.84 12.91 46.07
CA LEU A 382 34.72 13.23 46.96
C LEU A 382 33.34 12.96 46.33
N ARG A 383 33.28 12.72 45.01
CA ARG A 383 32.03 12.52 44.27
C ARG A 383 31.22 11.31 44.73
N LYS A 384 31.85 10.30 45.34
CA LYS A 384 31.16 9.13 45.91
C LYS A 384 30.14 9.51 47.00
N ALA A 385 30.35 10.61 47.72
CA ALA A 385 29.42 11.09 48.74
C ALA A 385 28.13 11.72 48.16
N MET A 386 28.07 11.94 46.84
CA MET A 386 26.92 12.50 46.15
C MET A 386 26.00 11.44 45.52
N LEU A 387 26.35 10.15 45.60
CA LEU A 387 25.74 9.04 44.84
C LEU A 387 24.90 8.07 45.67
#